data_AF-A0A5N0VF62-F1
#
_entry.id   AF-A0A5N0VF62-F1
#
_cell.length_a   1.000
_cell.length_b   1.000
_cell.length_c   1.000
_cell.angle_alpha   90.00
_cell.angle_beta   90.00
_cell.angle_gamma   90.00
#
_symmetry.space_group_name_H-M   'P 1'
#
loop_
_entity.id
_entity.type
_entity.pdbx_description
1 polymer ?
#
loop_
_entity_poly.entity_id
_entity_poly.type
_entity_poly.pdbx_seq_one_letter_code
_entity_poly.pdbx_strand_id
1 'polypeptide(L)'
;MVDHVRHAGFAENPAVEEALRTVPRHQFVPAATIADAYANAAVITKRAADGSALSCASVPTVVAMMLDQLDVHPGHTILEIGAGTGYNAALLAHLTGPTGHVTSIDIDPDVTAGARHNLDTTGNTHVTVLTRDGTLGAPEHAPYDRIIVTVGAFDIPKTWTQQIAPDGRLVVPLRWRGQTRSLALTHHGNELRSDSARLCGFVPMIGHDTEHSTHLDPDGHVTLHWDPDQTLNPDTLHGVLATPKTEAWSGITITGTESYDGIWLRLTGTEPGTCRLTTHPTTVHTGLCTPANPSRTPALAEHDSLAYLTHRRINHGPQTGRYELGATGHGTRGPALAQRLSAAVKAWGTTRNDTPTITISPKTNRAGKPLSITKNWTYLTVNTD
;
A
#
# COMPACT_ATOMS: atom_id res chain seq x y z
N MET A 1 24.02 -0.56 4.15
CA MET A 1 22.55 -0.73 4.16
C MET A 1 21.88 0.22 5.15
N VAL A 2 22.11 0.09 6.47
CA VAL A 2 21.39 0.88 7.49
C VAL A 2 21.62 2.39 7.35
N ASP A 3 22.84 2.84 7.06
CA ASP A 3 23.11 4.26 6.84
C ASP A 3 22.30 4.85 5.66
N HIS A 4 22.09 4.05 4.62
CA HIS A 4 21.22 4.42 3.49
C HIS A 4 19.75 4.51 3.92
N VAL A 5 19.28 3.58 4.76
CA VAL A 5 17.92 3.60 5.32
C VAL A 5 17.70 4.87 6.16
N ARG A 6 18.67 5.22 7.02
CA ARG A 6 18.65 6.44 7.83
C ARG A 6 18.68 7.71 6.99
N HIS A 7 19.55 7.75 5.96
CA HIS A 7 19.62 8.89 5.04
C HIS A 7 18.31 9.09 4.26
N ALA A 8 17.57 8.01 4.00
CA ALA A 8 16.25 8.05 3.37
C ALA A 8 15.12 8.46 4.32
N GLY A 9 15.40 8.74 5.60
CA GLY A 9 14.41 9.17 6.59
C GLY A 9 13.61 8.04 7.24
N PHE A 10 14.19 6.83 7.32
CA PHE A 10 13.58 5.68 7.98
C PHE A 10 14.51 5.08 9.03
N ALA A 11 13.99 4.17 9.87
CA ALA A 11 14.64 3.70 11.08
C ALA A 11 14.92 4.85 12.05
N GLU A 12 14.00 5.82 12.14
CA GLU A 12 14.15 7.02 12.99
C GLU A 12 14.25 6.66 14.47
N ASN A 13 13.57 5.59 14.88
CA ASN A 13 13.69 5.02 16.22
C ASN A 13 15.07 4.33 16.39
N PRO A 14 15.89 4.73 17.37
CA PRO A 14 17.20 4.12 17.61
C PRO A 14 17.16 2.60 17.82
N ALA A 15 16.09 2.07 18.42
CA ALA A 15 15.92 0.63 18.61
C ALA A 15 15.73 -0.11 17.28
N VAL A 16 15.01 0.49 16.32
CA VAL A 16 14.83 -0.06 14.97
C VAL A 16 16.14 -0.01 14.20
N GLU A 17 16.88 1.09 14.29
CA GLU A 17 18.22 1.20 13.70
C GLU A 17 19.15 0.11 14.23
N GLU A 18 19.21 -0.06 15.55
CA GLU A 18 20.06 -1.08 16.18
C GLU A 18 19.67 -2.49 15.72
N ALA A 19 18.37 -2.84 15.78
CA ALA A 19 17.89 -4.14 15.32
C ALA A 19 18.31 -4.45 13.87
N LEU A 20 18.23 -3.47 12.97
CA LEU A 20 18.66 -3.62 11.57
C LEU A 20 20.18 -3.80 11.42
N ARG A 21 20.99 -3.25 12.34
CA ARG A 21 22.45 -3.44 12.38
C ARG A 21 22.82 -4.79 12.98
N THR A 22 22.08 -5.26 14.00
CA THR A 22 22.37 -6.50 14.72
C THR A 22 21.93 -7.75 13.95
N VAL A 23 20.72 -7.77 13.39
CA VAL A 23 20.15 -8.99 12.81
C VAL A 23 20.77 -9.26 11.42
N PRO A 24 21.44 -10.42 11.21
CA PRO A 24 22.20 -10.68 10.00
C PRO A 24 21.28 -11.06 8.83
N ARG A 25 20.75 -10.06 8.11
CA ARG A 25 19.80 -10.22 6.99
C ARG A 25 20.19 -11.32 5.99
N HIS A 26 21.47 -11.46 5.66
CA HIS A 26 21.97 -12.47 4.72
C HIS A 26 21.71 -13.92 5.17
N GLN A 27 21.60 -14.20 6.47
CA GLN A 27 21.27 -15.54 6.97
C GLN A 27 19.81 -15.93 6.69
N PHE A 28 18.94 -14.95 6.44
CA PHE A 28 17.53 -15.18 6.10
C PHE A 28 17.30 -15.26 4.58
N VAL A 29 18.31 -15.03 3.76
CA VAL A 29 18.25 -15.16 2.29
C VAL A 29 19.49 -15.90 1.77
N PRO A 30 19.73 -17.15 2.20
CA PRO A 30 21.01 -17.85 1.97
C PRO A 30 21.33 -18.11 0.49
N ALA A 31 20.33 -18.09 -0.39
CA ALA A 31 20.52 -18.23 -1.83
C ALA A 31 20.93 -16.92 -2.55
N ALA A 32 20.83 -15.77 -1.87
CA ALA A 32 21.24 -14.49 -2.42
C ALA A 32 22.72 -14.21 -2.15
N THR A 33 23.35 -13.40 -2.99
CA THR A 33 24.69 -12.89 -2.67
C THR A 33 24.60 -11.96 -1.45
N ILE A 34 25.71 -11.81 -0.71
CA ILE A 34 25.77 -10.83 0.40
C ILE A 34 25.43 -9.41 -0.11
N ALA A 35 25.88 -9.05 -1.31
CA ALA A 35 25.59 -7.75 -1.91
C ALA A 35 24.07 -7.57 -2.13
N ASP A 36 23.39 -8.56 -2.69
CA ASP A 36 21.94 -8.52 -2.92
C ASP A 36 21.15 -8.54 -1.60
N ALA A 37 21.61 -9.32 -0.62
CA ALA A 37 20.97 -9.41 0.69
C ALA A 37 20.91 -8.04 1.41
N TYR A 38 21.93 -7.20 1.22
CA TYR A 38 22.05 -5.87 1.84
C TYR A 38 21.77 -4.70 0.89
N ALA A 39 21.40 -4.97 -0.37
CA ALA A 39 20.90 -3.96 -1.29
C ALA A 39 19.55 -3.43 -0.81
N ASN A 40 19.22 -2.17 -1.14
CA ASN A 40 17.89 -1.63 -0.85
C ASN A 40 16.85 -2.10 -1.89
N ALA A 41 16.71 -3.42 -2.03
CA ALA A 41 15.82 -4.10 -2.95
C ALA A 41 15.20 -5.33 -2.27
N ALA A 42 14.07 -5.80 -2.82
CA ALA A 42 13.45 -7.03 -2.36
C ALA A 42 14.22 -8.23 -2.91
N VAL A 43 14.39 -9.28 -2.10
CA VAL A 43 14.99 -10.55 -2.53
C VAL A 43 13.88 -11.58 -2.68
N ILE A 44 13.56 -11.96 -3.91
CA ILE A 44 12.51 -12.95 -4.19
C ILE A 44 12.99 -14.34 -3.77
N THR A 45 12.25 -15.00 -2.90
CA THR A 45 12.59 -16.33 -2.38
C THR A 45 11.68 -17.44 -2.91
N LYS A 46 10.47 -17.10 -3.36
CA LYS A 46 9.54 -18.05 -4.00
C LYS A 46 8.77 -17.37 -5.13
N ARG A 47 8.56 -18.08 -6.23
CA ARG A 47 7.75 -17.64 -7.38
C ARG A 47 6.59 -18.59 -7.63
N ALA A 48 5.50 -18.06 -8.15
CA ALA A 48 4.39 -18.84 -8.69
C ALA A 48 4.75 -19.43 -10.06
N ALA A 49 3.89 -20.32 -10.57
CA ALA A 49 4.05 -20.94 -11.88
C ALA A 49 4.07 -19.92 -13.03
N ASP A 50 3.38 -18.79 -12.88
CA ASP A 50 3.36 -17.67 -13.84
C ASP A 50 4.57 -16.73 -13.72
N GLY A 51 5.52 -17.03 -12.81
CA GLY A 51 6.72 -16.24 -12.57
C GLY A 51 6.54 -15.06 -11.60
N SER A 52 5.31 -14.76 -11.18
CA SER A 52 5.04 -13.72 -10.17
C SER A 52 5.69 -14.08 -8.82
N ALA A 53 6.04 -13.07 -8.03
CA ALA A 53 6.64 -13.30 -6.72
C ALA A 53 5.57 -13.74 -5.71
N LEU A 54 5.78 -14.89 -5.07
CA LEU A 54 4.93 -15.39 -3.99
C LEU A 54 5.46 -15.01 -2.61
N SER A 55 6.79 -15.02 -2.44
CA SER A 55 7.45 -14.66 -1.19
C SER A 55 8.76 -13.93 -1.49
N CYS A 56 9.06 -12.93 -0.67
CA CYS A 56 10.31 -12.20 -0.73
C CYS A 56 10.72 -11.67 0.65
N ALA A 57 12.02 -11.44 0.83
CA ALA A 57 12.48 -10.55 1.88
C ALA A 57 12.25 -9.10 1.44
N SER A 58 11.39 -8.38 2.15
CA SER A 58 11.01 -6.99 1.85
C SER A 58 12.19 -6.02 1.80
N VAL A 59 12.04 -4.94 1.02
CA VAL A 59 13.03 -3.87 0.88
C VAL A 59 13.41 -3.30 2.27
N PRO A 60 14.70 -3.15 2.62
CA PRO A 60 15.13 -2.64 3.94
C PRO A 60 14.49 -1.33 4.38
N THR A 61 14.32 -0.35 3.48
CA THR A 61 13.62 0.91 3.82
C THR A 61 12.15 0.70 4.17
N VAL A 62 11.46 -0.25 3.53
CA VAL A 62 10.06 -0.58 3.84
C VAL A 62 9.95 -1.31 5.19
N VAL A 63 10.87 -2.23 5.47
CA VAL A 63 10.95 -2.92 6.77
C VAL A 63 11.14 -1.89 7.89
N ALA A 64 12.14 -1.01 7.75
CA ALA A 64 12.40 0.06 8.71
C ALA A 64 11.20 0.98 8.94
N MET A 65 10.59 1.46 7.85
CA MET A 65 9.39 2.29 7.90
C MET A 65 8.26 1.63 8.68
N MET A 66 8.00 0.33 8.46
CA MET A 66 6.92 -0.38 9.13
C MET A 66 7.23 -0.71 10.58
N LEU A 67 8.50 -0.97 10.93
CA LEU A 67 8.93 -1.16 12.32
C LEU A 67 8.85 0.14 13.12
N ASP A 68 9.25 1.29 12.53
CA ASP A 68 9.03 2.61 13.12
C ASP A 68 7.53 2.87 13.31
N GLN A 69 6.72 2.58 12.28
CA GLN A 69 5.26 2.69 12.37
C GLN A 69 4.67 1.77 13.44
N LEU A 70 5.27 0.61 13.74
CA LEU A 70 4.75 -0.37 14.68
C LEU A 70 5.03 0.04 16.13
N ASP A 71 6.07 0.84 16.38
CA ASP A 71 6.43 1.33 17.72
C ASP A 71 6.51 0.19 18.75
N VAL A 72 7.44 -0.73 18.51
CA VAL A 72 7.66 -1.90 19.38
C VAL A 72 8.44 -1.49 20.63
N HIS A 73 7.96 -1.90 21.80
CA HIS A 73 8.64 -1.75 23.09
C HIS A 73 8.99 -3.11 23.69
N PRO A 74 10.00 -3.16 24.56
CA PRO A 74 10.35 -4.38 25.29
C PRO A 74 9.15 -4.98 26.03
N GLY A 75 8.99 -6.30 25.98
CA GLY A 75 7.90 -7.04 26.62
C GLY A 75 6.63 -7.17 25.78
N HIS A 76 6.51 -6.51 24.63
CA HIS A 76 5.32 -6.67 23.79
C HIS A 76 5.13 -8.10 23.27
N THR A 77 3.87 -8.51 23.20
CA THR A 77 3.41 -9.69 22.48
C THR A 77 2.95 -9.30 21.08
N ILE A 78 3.59 -9.86 20.05
CA ILE A 78 3.44 -9.43 18.65
C ILE A 78 2.93 -10.57 17.78
N LEU A 79 1.96 -10.26 16.92
CA LEU A 79 1.56 -11.09 15.79
C LEU A 79 2.13 -10.53 14.48
N GLU A 80 2.89 -11.33 13.77
CA GLU A 80 3.27 -11.10 12.38
C GLU A 80 2.44 -11.99 11.45
N ILE A 81 1.89 -11.39 10.38
CA ILE A 81 1.17 -12.10 9.32
C ILE A 81 1.96 -11.96 8.02
N GLY A 82 2.55 -13.07 7.57
CA GLY A 82 3.49 -13.17 6.46
C GLY A 82 4.91 -13.46 6.97
N ALA A 83 5.16 -14.68 7.46
CA ALA A 83 6.46 -15.04 8.01
C ALA A 83 7.59 -14.89 6.98
N GLY A 84 7.32 -15.20 5.70
CA GLY A 84 8.28 -15.06 4.62
C GLY A 84 9.60 -15.77 4.95
N THR A 85 10.70 -15.00 5.02
CA THR A 85 12.01 -15.57 5.35
C THR A 85 12.29 -15.76 6.84
N GLY A 86 11.45 -15.21 7.72
CA GLY A 86 11.69 -15.10 9.16
C GLY A 86 12.54 -13.89 9.57
N TYR A 87 13.03 -13.08 8.61
CA TYR A 87 13.90 -11.94 8.94
C TYR A 87 13.19 -10.88 9.80
N ASN A 88 11.95 -10.54 9.44
CA ASN A 88 11.20 -9.52 10.18
C ASN A 88 10.77 -10.05 11.56
N ALA A 89 10.40 -11.34 11.68
CA ALA A 89 10.21 -11.98 12.98
C ALA A 89 11.44 -11.88 13.90
N ALA A 90 12.66 -12.05 13.37
CA ALA A 90 13.90 -11.89 14.13
C ALA A 90 14.15 -10.44 14.57
N LEU A 91 13.82 -9.45 13.71
CA LEU A 91 13.87 -8.04 14.08
C LEU A 91 12.88 -7.73 15.21
N LEU A 92 11.64 -8.22 15.10
CA LEU A 92 10.62 -8.07 16.12
C LEU A 92 11.06 -8.70 17.44
N ALA A 93 11.63 -9.91 17.40
CA ALA A 93 12.14 -10.60 18.59
C ALA A 93 13.26 -9.81 19.28
N HIS A 94 14.17 -9.21 18.50
CA HIS A 94 15.20 -8.31 19.03
C HIS A 94 14.58 -7.07 19.71
N LEU A 95 13.59 -6.43 19.07
CA LEU A 95 12.94 -5.23 19.59
C LEU A 95 12.11 -5.49 20.86
N THR A 96 11.39 -6.61 20.92
CA THR A 96 10.60 -6.98 22.10
C THR A 96 11.47 -7.46 23.26
N GLY A 97 12.70 -7.89 22.98
CA GLY A 97 13.62 -8.41 23.97
C GLY A 97 13.12 -9.71 24.63
N PRO A 98 13.82 -10.17 25.69
CA PRO A 98 13.64 -11.51 26.25
C PRO A 98 12.30 -11.72 26.99
N THR A 99 11.60 -10.65 27.32
CA THR A 99 10.31 -10.70 28.05
C THR A 99 9.11 -10.61 27.12
N GLY A 100 9.32 -10.31 25.83
CA GLY A 100 8.25 -10.28 24.84
C GLY A 100 8.13 -11.60 24.08
N HIS A 101 7.17 -11.66 23.17
CA HIS A 101 6.90 -12.85 22.38
C HIS A 101 6.46 -12.49 20.96
N VAL A 102 6.97 -13.22 19.97
CA VAL A 102 6.59 -13.05 18.56
C VAL A 102 5.96 -14.34 18.05
N THR A 103 4.73 -14.24 17.57
CA THR A 103 4.08 -15.26 16.75
C THR A 103 4.09 -14.81 15.29
N SER A 104 4.63 -15.62 14.39
CA SER A 104 4.71 -15.33 12.95
C SER A 104 3.95 -16.40 12.16
N ILE A 105 3.02 -15.97 11.30
CA ILE A 105 2.12 -16.85 10.55
C ILE A 105 2.42 -16.75 9.07
N ASP A 106 2.44 -17.87 8.35
CA ASP A 106 2.37 -17.90 6.90
C ASP A 106 1.43 -19.02 6.43
N ILE A 107 0.81 -18.86 5.26
CA ILE A 107 -0.12 -19.86 4.72
C ILE A 107 0.63 -21.04 4.07
N ASP A 108 1.88 -20.82 3.65
CA ASP A 108 2.65 -21.78 2.88
C ASP A 108 3.59 -22.61 3.79
N PRO A 109 3.46 -23.95 3.82
CA PRO A 109 4.26 -24.80 4.68
C PRO A 109 5.76 -24.72 4.38
N ASP A 110 6.16 -24.59 3.11
CA ASP A 110 7.58 -24.49 2.75
C ASP A 110 8.19 -23.18 3.27
N VAL A 111 7.40 -22.10 3.20
CA VAL A 111 7.80 -20.78 3.70
C VAL A 111 7.97 -20.83 5.22
N THR A 112 7.00 -21.40 5.95
CA THR A 112 7.13 -21.55 7.42
C THR A 112 8.30 -22.44 7.84
N ALA A 113 8.58 -23.52 7.11
CA ALA A 113 9.72 -24.38 7.37
C ALA A 113 11.06 -23.63 7.16
N GLY A 114 11.17 -22.85 6.08
CA GLY A 114 12.32 -22.00 5.81
C GLY A 114 12.52 -20.92 6.87
N ALA A 115 11.44 -20.23 7.27
CA ALA A 115 11.48 -19.22 8.32
C ALA A 115 11.94 -19.81 9.66
N ARG A 116 11.37 -20.96 10.07
CA ARG A 116 11.77 -21.68 11.29
C ARG A 116 13.25 -22.05 11.26
N HIS A 117 13.73 -22.61 10.15
CA HIS A 117 15.14 -22.97 9.99
C HIS A 117 16.07 -21.74 10.13
N ASN A 118 15.76 -20.64 9.45
CA ASN A 118 16.57 -19.41 9.54
C ASN A 118 16.53 -18.80 10.96
N LEU A 119 15.38 -18.84 11.62
CA LEU A 119 15.24 -18.39 13.00
C LEU A 119 16.05 -19.26 13.98
N ASP A 120 16.04 -20.59 13.83
CA ASP A 120 16.83 -21.50 14.68
C ASP A 120 18.34 -21.28 14.51
N THR A 121 18.80 -21.20 13.26
CA THR A 121 20.22 -21.00 12.93
C THR A 121 20.76 -19.65 13.38
N THR A 122 19.88 -18.64 13.53
CA THR A 122 20.22 -17.30 14.04
C THR A 122 20.00 -17.14 15.55
N GLY A 123 19.60 -18.21 16.26
CA GLY A 123 19.38 -18.19 17.71
C GLY A 123 18.02 -17.65 18.17
N ASN A 124 17.09 -17.38 17.25
CA ASN A 124 15.73 -16.90 17.51
C ASN A 124 14.74 -18.07 17.71
N THR A 125 15.11 -19.02 18.57
CA THR A 125 14.33 -20.25 18.84
C THR A 125 13.01 -20.00 19.59
N HIS A 126 12.88 -18.84 20.24
CA HIS A 126 11.72 -18.45 21.05
C HIS A 126 10.58 -17.81 20.22
N VAL A 127 10.79 -17.53 18.94
CA VAL A 127 9.75 -17.09 18.01
C VAL A 127 8.84 -18.28 17.67
N THR A 128 7.52 -18.11 17.79
CA THR A 128 6.54 -19.12 17.35
C THR A 128 6.26 -18.94 15.86
N VAL A 129 6.41 -20.00 15.06
CA VAL A 129 6.08 -19.98 13.62
C VAL A 129 4.92 -20.94 13.35
N LEU A 130 3.84 -20.46 12.71
CA LEU A 130 2.64 -21.25 12.46
C LEU A 130 2.29 -21.27 10.96
N THR A 131 2.02 -22.47 10.42
CA THR A 131 1.43 -22.61 9.08
C THR A 131 -0.09 -22.48 9.18
N ARG A 132 -0.63 -21.31 8.82
CA ARG A 132 -2.06 -20.98 8.95
C ARG A 132 -2.45 -19.86 8.00
N ASP A 133 -3.73 -19.81 7.63
CA ASP A 133 -4.30 -18.62 7.03
C ASP A 133 -4.18 -17.43 8.00
N GLY A 134 -3.42 -16.40 7.58
CA GLY A 134 -3.16 -15.19 8.36
C GLY A 134 -4.43 -14.40 8.69
N THR A 135 -5.52 -14.57 7.95
CA THR A 135 -6.81 -13.96 8.29
C THR A 135 -7.44 -14.54 9.55
N LEU A 136 -6.98 -15.70 10.03
CA LEU A 136 -7.48 -16.30 11.28
C LEU A 136 -6.71 -15.80 12.52
N GLY A 137 -5.51 -15.23 12.32
CA GLY A 137 -4.60 -14.87 13.41
C GLY A 137 -4.18 -16.09 14.26
N ALA A 138 -3.76 -15.82 15.50
CA ALA A 138 -3.39 -16.82 16.48
C ALA A 138 -4.04 -16.53 17.85
N PRO A 139 -5.32 -16.88 18.03
CA PRO A 139 -6.04 -16.60 19.27
C PRO A 139 -5.40 -17.23 20.52
N GLU A 140 -4.60 -18.29 20.36
CA GLU A 140 -3.87 -18.95 21.45
C GLU A 140 -2.80 -18.07 22.13
N HIS A 141 -2.34 -16.98 21.49
CA HIS A 141 -1.35 -16.05 22.03
C HIS A 141 -1.88 -14.61 22.13
N ALA A 142 -3.17 -14.42 21.89
CA ALA A 142 -3.85 -13.14 22.08
C ALA A 142 -4.05 -12.83 23.59
N PRO A 143 -4.19 -11.55 23.98
CA PRO A 143 -4.17 -10.36 23.13
C PRO A 143 -2.75 -9.93 22.72
N TYR A 144 -2.65 -9.32 21.54
CA TYR A 144 -1.41 -8.79 20.99
C TYR A 144 -1.30 -7.27 21.22
N ASP A 145 -0.18 -6.82 21.76
CA ASP A 145 0.14 -5.39 21.86
C ASP A 145 0.33 -4.78 20.47
N ARG A 146 0.88 -5.58 19.55
CA ARG A 146 1.22 -5.18 18.18
C ARG A 146 0.81 -6.27 17.19
N ILE A 147 0.23 -5.86 16.08
CA ILE A 147 0.02 -6.73 14.92
C ILE A 147 0.70 -6.07 13.72
N ILE A 148 1.48 -6.83 12.96
CA ILE A 148 2.09 -6.37 11.71
C ILE A 148 1.78 -7.35 10.58
N VAL A 149 1.30 -6.81 9.46
CA VAL A 149 1.00 -7.59 8.26
C VAL A 149 2.07 -7.26 7.22
N THR A 150 2.74 -8.27 6.67
CA THR A 150 3.85 -8.11 5.71
C THR A 150 3.44 -8.59 4.30
N VAL A 151 2.14 -8.59 4.04
CA VAL A 151 1.50 -8.84 2.74
C VAL A 151 0.46 -7.75 2.45
N GLY A 152 0.12 -7.55 1.18
CA GLY A 152 -0.87 -6.57 0.75
C GLY A 152 -2.29 -7.06 1.07
N ALA A 153 -2.86 -6.59 2.17
CA ALA A 153 -4.22 -6.91 2.60
C ALA A 153 -5.24 -6.05 1.84
N PHE A 154 -6.36 -6.65 1.44
CA PHE A 154 -7.47 -5.89 0.82
C PHE A 154 -8.45 -5.29 1.85
N ASP A 155 -8.48 -5.87 3.05
CA ASP A 155 -9.38 -5.53 4.14
C ASP A 155 -8.78 -5.98 5.48
N ILE A 156 -9.42 -5.63 6.61
CA ILE A 156 -9.04 -6.01 7.96
C ILE A 156 -10.02 -7.05 8.51
N PRO A 157 -9.63 -8.33 8.59
CA PRO A 157 -10.40 -9.37 9.24
C PRO A 157 -10.79 -9.02 10.68
N LYS A 158 -12.02 -9.39 11.06
CA LYS A 158 -12.54 -9.20 12.43
C LYS A 158 -11.65 -9.87 13.49
N THR A 159 -11.07 -11.02 13.16
CA THR A 159 -10.12 -11.77 14.00
C THR A 159 -8.94 -10.92 14.44
N TRP A 160 -8.35 -10.08 13.57
CA TRP A 160 -7.25 -9.19 13.95
C TRP A 160 -7.69 -8.18 15.00
N THR A 161 -8.85 -7.53 14.79
CA THR A 161 -9.41 -6.58 15.76
C THR A 161 -9.85 -7.24 17.07
N GLN A 162 -10.20 -8.53 17.06
CA GLN A 162 -10.56 -9.28 18.27
C GLN A 162 -9.33 -9.77 19.05
N GLN A 163 -8.19 -9.92 18.38
CA GLN A 163 -6.96 -10.43 18.97
C GLN A 163 -5.99 -9.32 19.35
N ILE A 164 -6.19 -8.08 18.90
CA ILE A 164 -5.39 -6.93 19.33
C ILE A 164 -5.85 -6.43 20.71
N ALA A 165 -4.89 -6.07 21.56
CA ALA A 165 -5.15 -5.48 22.87
C ALA A 165 -5.92 -4.14 22.74
N PRO A 166 -6.64 -3.70 23.79
CA PRO A 166 -7.07 -2.31 23.89
C PRO A 166 -5.89 -1.36 23.70
N ASP A 167 -6.09 -0.29 22.92
CA ASP A 167 -5.02 0.66 22.53
C ASP A 167 -3.82 0.03 21.80
N GLY A 168 -3.92 -1.25 21.42
CA GLY A 168 -2.91 -1.94 20.62
C GLY A 168 -2.83 -1.38 19.20
N ARG A 169 -1.70 -1.67 18.55
CA ARG A 169 -1.33 -1.04 17.27
C ARG A 169 -1.20 -2.06 16.15
N LEU A 170 -1.91 -1.82 15.05
CA LEU A 170 -1.89 -2.61 13.84
C LEU A 170 -1.15 -1.85 12.73
N VAL A 171 -0.09 -2.43 12.17
CA VAL A 171 0.55 -1.94 10.95
C VAL A 171 0.21 -2.86 9.79
N VAL A 172 -0.42 -2.31 8.76
CA VAL A 172 -0.92 -3.09 7.62
C VAL A 172 -0.74 -2.36 6.29
N PRO A 173 -0.13 -3.00 5.27
CA PRO A 173 -0.19 -2.59 3.88
C PRO A 173 -1.61 -2.82 3.35
N LEU A 174 -2.48 -1.83 3.49
CA LEU A 174 -3.88 -1.91 3.09
C LEU A 174 -4.06 -1.43 1.65
N ARG A 175 -4.81 -2.19 0.85
CA ARG A 175 -5.17 -1.88 -0.54
C ARG A 175 -6.58 -1.33 -0.64
N TRP A 176 -6.75 -0.22 -1.36
CA TRP A 176 -8.05 0.28 -1.78
C TRP A 176 -7.93 1.20 -2.97
N ARG A 177 -8.93 1.18 -3.87
CA ARG A 177 -9.04 2.08 -5.03
C ARG A 177 -7.72 2.21 -5.81
N GLY A 178 -7.07 1.07 -6.02
CA GLY A 178 -5.82 0.93 -6.78
C GLY A 178 -4.52 1.41 -6.11
N GLN A 179 -4.57 1.90 -4.86
CA GLN A 179 -3.37 2.24 -4.07
C GLN A 179 -3.12 1.22 -2.95
N THR A 180 -1.88 1.19 -2.48
CA THR A 180 -1.48 0.43 -1.28
C THR A 180 -0.72 1.37 -0.36
N ARG A 181 -1.11 1.43 0.91
CA ARG A 181 -0.40 2.21 1.93
C ARG A 181 -0.19 1.38 3.18
N SER A 182 0.98 1.52 3.79
CA SER A 182 1.22 1.03 5.14
C SER A 182 0.56 1.98 6.12
N LEU A 183 -0.52 1.51 6.73
CA LEU A 183 -1.28 2.24 7.74
C LEU A 183 -0.82 1.79 9.12
N ALA A 184 -0.50 2.75 10.00
CA ALA A 184 -0.34 2.49 11.43
C ALA A 184 -1.63 2.89 12.14
N LEU A 185 -2.34 1.91 12.67
CA LEU A 185 -3.70 2.02 13.19
C LEU A 185 -3.72 1.73 14.68
N THR A 186 -4.30 2.64 15.47
CA THR A 186 -4.52 2.44 16.90
C THR A 186 -5.97 2.03 17.15
N HIS A 187 -6.16 1.05 18.03
CA HIS A 187 -7.47 0.55 18.39
C HIS A 187 -8.20 1.48 19.37
N HIS A 188 -9.32 2.06 18.93
CA HIS A 188 -10.15 2.97 19.72
C HIS A 188 -11.60 2.46 19.79
N GLY A 189 -11.89 1.65 20.82
CA GLY A 189 -13.23 1.11 21.03
C GLY A 189 -13.63 0.13 19.93
N ASN A 190 -14.50 0.57 19.00
CA ASN A 190 -14.95 -0.23 17.86
C ASN A 190 -14.32 0.21 16.53
N GLU A 191 -13.38 1.15 16.53
CA GLU A 191 -12.76 1.67 15.31
C GLU A 191 -11.24 1.59 15.41
N LEU A 192 -10.60 1.55 14.24
CA LEU A 192 -9.16 1.70 14.07
C LEU A 192 -8.91 3.07 13.43
N ARG A 193 -8.02 3.87 14.02
CA ARG A 193 -7.67 5.20 13.48
C ARG A 193 -6.19 5.26 13.14
N SER A 194 -5.87 5.78 11.97
CA SER A 194 -4.48 5.94 11.56
C SER A 194 -3.86 7.22 12.09
N ASP A 195 -2.61 7.16 12.52
CA ASP A 195 -1.73 8.33 12.69
C ASP A 195 -0.61 8.40 11.65
N SER A 196 -0.47 7.35 10.83
CA SER A 196 0.53 7.25 9.76
C SER A 196 -0.01 6.48 8.56
N ALA A 197 0.22 7.00 7.36
CA ALA A 197 -0.19 6.39 6.09
C ALA A 197 0.87 6.62 5.01
N ARG A 198 1.74 5.63 4.78
CA ARG A 198 2.88 5.73 3.86
C ARG A 198 2.67 4.89 2.61
N LEU A 199 2.97 5.44 1.43
CA LEU A 199 2.90 4.70 0.16
C LEU A 199 3.86 3.51 0.19
N CYS A 200 3.39 2.32 -0.19
CA CYS A 200 4.23 1.12 -0.24
C CYS A 200 3.72 0.12 -1.29
N GLY A 201 4.48 -0.96 -1.53
CA GLY A 201 4.09 -2.07 -2.39
C GLY A 201 4.42 -3.40 -1.73
N PHE A 202 3.50 -4.36 -1.82
CA PHE A 202 3.61 -5.69 -1.22
C PHE A 202 3.03 -6.74 -2.15
N VAL A 203 3.51 -7.98 -2.03
CA VAL A 203 2.84 -9.14 -2.63
C VAL A 203 1.44 -9.28 -2.04
N PRO A 204 0.40 -9.54 -2.84
CA PRO A 204 -0.96 -9.60 -2.34
C PRO A 204 -1.16 -10.78 -1.39
N MET A 205 -2.03 -10.60 -0.39
CA MET A 205 -2.51 -11.71 0.41
C MET A 205 -3.32 -12.67 -0.48
N ILE A 206 -2.92 -13.95 -0.53
CA ILE A 206 -3.51 -14.95 -1.42
C ILE A 206 -5.00 -15.12 -1.11
N GLY A 207 -5.83 -15.20 -2.16
CA GLY A 207 -7.28 -15.38 -2.02
C GLY A 207 -8.06 -14.11 -1.70
N HIS A 208 -7.39 -12.96 -1.57
CA HIS A 208 -8.02 -11.69 -1.20
C HIS A 208 -7.84 -10.57 -2.22
N ASP A 209 -7.27 -10.84 -3.40
CA ASP A 209 -7.27 -9.84 -4.48
C ASP A 209 -8.64 -9.79 -5.17
N THR A 210 -9.22 -8.60 -5.21
CA THR A 210 -10.58 -8.40 -5.71
C THR A 210 -10.67 -7.22 -6.67
N GLU A 211 -9.56 -6.62 -7.10
CA GLU A 211 -9.61 -5.52 -8.07
C GLU A 211 -10.08 -6.04 -9.44
N HIS A 212 -11.05 -5.35 -10.03
CA HIS A 212 -11.54 -5.61 -11.38
C HIS A 212 -10.71 -4.85 -12.40
N SER A 213 -10.65 -5.34 -13.65
CA SER A 213 -10.02 -4.61 -14.74
C SER A 213 -10.68 -4.86 -16.10
N THR A 214 -10.55 -3.88 -17.00
CA THR A 214 -11.01 -3.96 -18.40
C THR A 214 -10.12 -3.11 -19.31
N HIS A 215 -10.08 -3.43 -20.60
CA HIS A 215 -9.43 -2.60 -21.61
C HIS A 215 -10.39 -1.51 -22.11
N LEU A 216 -9.87 -0.30 -22.29
CA LEU A 216 -10.65 0.86 -22.75
C LEU A 216 -10.57 1.08 -24.27
N ASP A 217 -9.56 0.51 -24.91
CA ASP A 217 -9.32 0.58 -26.35
C ASP A 217 -9.28 -0.83 -26.98
N PRO A 218 -9.58 -0.95 -28.29
CA PRO A 218 -9.59 -2.24 -28.97
C PRO A 218 -8.25 -2.98 -28.97
N ASP A 219 -7.15 -2.23 -28.92
CA ASP A 219 -5.79 -2.79 -28.97
C ASP A 219 -5.27 -3.21 -27.58
N GLY A 220 -6.04 -2.98 -26.52
CA GLY A 220 -5.69 -3.37 -25.15
C GLY A 220 -4.56 -2.54 -24.53
N HIS A 221 -4.29 -1.34 -25.05
CA HIS A 221 -3.18 -0.50 -24.60
C HIS A 221 -3.45 0.23 -23.29
N VAL A 222 -4.73 0.50 -22.97
CA VAL A 222 -5.17 1.20 -21.77
C VAL A 222 -6.09 0.29 -20.98
N THR A 223 -5.70 0.00 -19.75
CA THR A 223 -6.49 -0.81 -18.82
C THR A 223 -7.00 0.07 -17.68
N LEU A 224 -8.30 0.02 -17.44
CA LEU A 224 -8.95 0.58 -16.27
C LEU A 224 -9.03 -0.47 -15.17
N HIS A 225 -8.80 -0.06 -13.92
CA HIS A 225 -8.89 -0.91 -12.74
C HIS A 225 -9.76 -0.26 -11.66
N TRP A 226 -10.66 -1.02 -11.03
CA TRP A 226 -11.60 -0.54 -10.01
C TRP A 226 -11.88 -1.58 -8.92
N ASP A 227 -12.30 -1.14 -7.74
CA ASP A 227 -12.64 -2.02 -6.61
C ASP A 227 -14.09 -2.53 -6.70
N PRO A 228 -14.44 -3.69 -6.10
CA PRO A 228 -15.78 -4.28 -6.17
C PRO A 228 -16.91 -3.45 -5.56
N ASP A 229 -16.59 -2.47 -4.72
CA ASP A 229 -17.60 -1.60 -4.10
C ASP A 229 -18.10 -0.50 -5.05
N GLN A 230 -17.53 -0.41 -6.26
CA GLN A 230 -17.89 0.56 -7.28
C GLN A 230 -18.93 0.00 -8.25
N THR A 231 -19.99 0.78 -8.49
CA THR A 231 -21.03 0.49 -9.48
C THR A 231 -20.63 0.97 -10.88
N LEU A 232 -19.51 0.43 -11.39
CA LEU A 232 -19.00 0.76 -12.72
C LEU A 232 -19.46 -0.28 -13.76
N ASN A 233 -20.05 0.18 -14.87
CA ASN A 233 -20.27 -0.65 -16.04
C ASN A 233 -19.12 -0.45 -17.04
N PRO A 234 -18.21 -1.43 -17.23
CA PRO A 234 -17.08 -1.27 -18.15
C PRO A 234 -17.50 -1.11 -19.61
N ASP A 235 -18.65 -1.65 -20.02
CA ASP A 235 -19.11 -1.63 -21.41
C ASP A 235 -19.39 -0.20 -21.90
N THR A 236 -19.80 0.70 -20.99
CA THR A 236 -20.08 2.10 -21.34
C THR A 236 -18.81 2.92 -21.56
N LEU A 237 -17.64 2.40 -21.18
CA LEU A 237 -16.35 3.08 -21.32
C LEU A 237 -15.53 2.59 -22.52
N HIS A 238 -16.00 1.57 -23.24
CA HIS A 238 -15.29 1.09 -24.42
C HIS A 238 -15.24 2.18 -25.51
N GLY A 239 -14.05 2.50 -25.99
CA GLY A 239 -13.85 3.56 -26.98
C GLY A 239 -13.94 4.99 -26.42
N VAL A 240 -14.07 5.17 -25.10
CA VAL A 240 -14.18 6.50 -24.46
C VAL A 240 -12.99 7.40 -24.84
N LEU A 241 -11.80 6.82 -25.01
CA LEU A 241 -10.57 7.54 -25.38
C LEU A 241 -10.59 8.12 -26.81
N ALA A 242 -11.48 7.65 -27.67
CA ALA A 242 -11.69 8.21 -29.01
C ALA A 242 -12.53 9.51 -28.99
N THR A 243 -13.19 9.81 -27.87
CA THR A 243 -13.92 11.07 -27.71
C THR A 243 -12.96 12.26 -27.51
N PRO A 244 -13.37 13.49 -27.86
CA PRO A 244 -12.54 14.68 -27.71
C PRO A 244 -12.02 14.86 -26.28
N LYS A 245 -10.74 15.22 -26.17
CA LYS A 245 -10.08 15.52 -24.90
C LYS A 245 -10.52 16.87 -24.36
N THR A 246 -10.79 16.91 -23.06
CA THR A 246 -10.93 18.16 -22.31
C THR A 246 -9.88 18.23 -21.22
N GLU A 247 -9.11 19.31 -21.18
CA GLU A 247 -8.07 19.50 -20.16
C GLU A 247 -8.50 20.50 -19.09
N ALA A 248 -8.15 20.21 -17.84
CA ALA A 248 -8.34 21.12 -16.72
C ALA A 248 -7.03 21.25 -15.92
N TRP A 249 -6.38 22.41 -16.05
CA TRP A 249 -5.07 22.67 -15.45
C TRP A 249 -5.20 23.31 -14.06
N SER A 250 -4.42 22.80 -13.10
CA SER A 250 -4.60 23.15 -11.68
C SER A 250 -3.84 24.41 -11.26
N GLY A 251 -2.83 24.84 -12.00
CA GLY A 251 -1.85 25.84 -11.55
C GLY A 251 -0.86 25.33 -10.49
N ILE A 252 -1.03 24.10 -9.98
CA ILE A 252 -0.08 23.48 -9.04
C ILE A 252 1.10 22.92 -9.81
N THR A 253 2.30 23.30 -9.37
CA THR A 253 3.55 22.88 -10.01
C THR A 253 4.39 22.02 -9.09
N ILE A 254 5.02 21.00 -9.65
CA ILE A 254 5.96 20.12 -8.95
C ILE A 254 7.30 20.07 -9.68
N THR A 255 8.36 19.70 -8.97
CA THR A 255 9.63 19.29 -9.57
C THR A 255 9.55 17.84 -10.05
N GLY A 256 10.47 17.42 -10.94
CA GLY A 256 10.47 16.05 -11.47
C GLY A 256 10.72 14.93 -10.44
N THR A 257 11.18 15.25 -9.25
CA THR A 257 11.47 14.29 -8.16
C THR A 257 10.49 14.37 -7.00
N GLU A 258 9.53 15.29 -7.06
CA GLU A 258 8.59 15.58 -5.98
C GLU A 258 7.38 14.67 -6.06
N SER A 259 7.07 13.99 -4.94
CA SER A 259 5.91 13.11 -4.87
C SER A 259 4.61 13.90 -4.88
N TYR A 260 3.61 13.33 -5.57
CA TYR A 260 2.25 13.83 -5.66
C TYR A 260 1.23 12.74 -5.29
N ASP A 261 1.65 11.68 -4.60
CA ASP A 261 0.80 10.55 -4.18
C ASP A 261 -0.36 10.95 -3.26
N GLY A 262 -0.22 12.08 -2.55
CA GLY A 262 -1.27 12.65 -1.71
C GLY A 262 -2.53 13.04 -2.49
N ILE A 263 -2.41 13.32 -3.80
CA ILE A 263 -3.56 13.58 -4.67
C ILE A 263 -4.45 12.34 -4.75
N TRP A 264 -3.86 11.16 -4.95
CA TRP A 264 -4.61 9.92 -5.04
C TRP A 264 -5.29 9.60 -3.71
N LEU A 265 -4.58 9.74 -2.59
CA LEU A 265 -5.20 9.55 -1.27
C LEU A 265 -6.40 10.50 -1.07
N ARG A 266 -6.25 11.77 -1.43
CA ARG A 266 -7.35 12.74 -1.36
C ARG A 266 -8.54 12.31 -2.22
N LEU A 267 -8.30 11.92 -3.47
CA LEU A 267 -9.36 11.44 -4.36
C LEU A 267 -10.15 10.29 -3.73
N THR A 268 -9.49 9.33 -3.07
CA THR A 268 -10.21 8.22 -2.41
C THR A 268 -11.12 8.64 -1.26
N GLY A 269 -10.90 9.82 -0.67
CA GLY A 269 -11.77 10.39 0.38
C GLY A 269 -12.86 11.33 -0.12
N THR A 270 -12.70 11.89 -1.33
CA THR A 270 -13.62 12.91 -1.86
C THR A 270 -14.40 12.48 -3.09
N GLU A 271 -13.95 11.43 -3.78
CA GLU A 271 -14.44 11.06 -5.12
C GLU A 271 -14.82 9.56 -5.19
N PRO A 272 -16.13 9.21 -5.17
CA PRO A 272 -16.58 7.82 -5.20
C PRO A 272 -16.16 7.05 -6.46
N GLY A 273 -15.98 7.75 -7.58
CA GLY A 273 -15.53 7.20 -8.86
C GLY A 273 -14.02 6.98 -8.96
N THR A 274 -13.25 7.13 -7.87
CA THR A 274 -11.80 6.95 -7.90
C THR A 274 -11.42 5.53 -8.29
N CYS A 275 -10.63 5.42 -9.35
CA CYS A 275 -10.12 4.22 -9.99
C CYS A 275 -8.68 4.48 -10.47
N ARG A 276 -8.06 3.56 -11.22
CA ARG A 276 -6.75 3.80 -11.83
C ARG A 276 -6.62 3.31 -13.27
N LEU A 277 -5.70 3.94 -13.99
CA LEU A 277 -5.27 3.51 -15.32
C LEU A 277 -3.86 2.92 -15.28
N THR A 278 -3.64 1.94 -16.15
CA THR A 278 -2.33 1.53 -16.65
C THR A 278 -2.31 1.67 -18.16
N THR A 279 -1.25 2.23 -18.72
CA THR A 279 -1.10 2.43 -20.16
C THR A 279 0.18 1.80 -20.67
N HIS A 280 0.12 1.13 -21.81
CA HIS A 280 1.28 0.65 -22.53
C HIS A 280 2.13 1.84 -23.04
N PRO A 281 3.48 1.75 -23.07
CA PRO A 281 4.33 2.86 -23.52
C PRO A 281 3.98 3.45 -24.90
N THR A 282 3.54 2.61 -25.85
CA THR A 282 3.14 3.04 -27.20
C THR A 282 1.96 4.02 -27.21
N THR A 283 1.07 3.93 -26.22
CA THR A 283 -0.11 4.81 -26.07
C THR A 283 0.27 6.28 -25.86
N VAL A 284 1.37 6.52 -25.14
CA VAL A 284 1.87 7.86 -24.85
C VAL A 284 2.39 8.50 -26.13
N HIS A 285 3.06 7.70 -26.98
CA HIS A 285 3.58 8.16 -28.27
C HIS A 285 2.49 8.49 -29.28
N THR A 286 1.39 7.73 -29.31
CA THR A 286 0.24 8.01 -30.20
C THR A 286 -0.62 9.17 -29.69
N GLY A 287 -0.37 9.64 -28.47
CA GLY A 287 -1.16 10.69 -27.84
C GLY A 287 -2.59 10.25 -27.53
N LEU A 288 -2.91 8.95 -27.52
CA LEU A 288 -4.24 8.44 -27.20
C LEU A 288 -4.58 8.73 -25.73
N CYS A 289 -3.67 8.37 -24.82
CA CYS A 289 -3.78 8.61 -23.38
C CYS A 289 -2.43 9.08 -22.84
N THR A 290 -2.41 10.21 -22.13
CA THR A 290 -1.18 10.86 -21.66
C THR A 290 -1.21 11.05 -20.15
N PRO A 291 -1.18 9.94 -19.37
CA PRO A 291 -1.26 10.01 -17.91
C PRO A 291 0.04 10.54 -17.30
N ALA A 292 -0.05 11.13 -16.10
CA ALA A 292 1.12 11.61 -15.36
C ALA A 292 2.11 10.49 -14.99
N ASN A 293 1.60 9.26 -14.77
CA ASN A 293 2.38 8.05 -14.59
C ASN A 293 1.74 6.89 -15.38
N PRO A 294 2.33 6.43 -16.49
CA PRO A 294 1.81 5.35 -17.33
C PRO A 294 1.58 4.03 -16.61
N SER A 295 2.42 3.70 -15.64
CA SER A 295 2.33 2.42 -14.93
C SER A 295 1.24 2.42 -13.87
N ARG A 296 0.82 3.60 -13.39
CA ARG A 296 -0.19 3.71 -12.34
C ARG A 296 -0.66 5.16 -12.17
N THR A 297 -1.81 5.51 -12.73
CA THR A 297 -2.37 6.87 -12.62
C THR A 297 -3.76 6.86 -11.99
N PRO A 298 -4.03 7.73 -10.99
CA PRO A 298 -5.38 7.90 -10.48
C PRO A 298 -6.30 8.51 -11.55
N ALA A 299 -7.53 8.01 -11.56
CA ALA A 299 -8.58 8.43 -12.47
C ALA A 299 -9.93 8.50 -11.76
N LEU A 300 -10.89 9.16 -12.40
CA LEU A 300 -12.30 9.19 -12.06
C LEU A 300 -13.09 8.59 -13.21
N ALA A 301 -13.94 7.61 -12.93
CA ALA A 301 -14.84 7.03 -13.91
C ALA A 301 -16.29 7.14 -13.42
N GLU A 302 -17.17 7.67 -14.26
CA GLU A 302 -18.61 7.76 -14.02
C GLU A 302 -19.35 7.52 -15.34
N HIS A 303 -20.21 6.49 -15.38
CA HIS A 303 -20.97 6.10 -16.56
C HIS A 303 -20.09 5.89 -17.81
N ASP A 304 -20.28 6.70 -18.85
CA ASP A 304 -19.59 6.68 -20.15
C ASP A 304 -18.37 7.62 -20.19
N SER A 305 -17.91 8.10 -19.03
CA SER A 305 -16.94 9.18 -18.93
C SER A 305 -15.80 8.85 -17.99
N LEU A 306 -14.62 9.36 -18.33
CA LEU A 306 -13.36 9.12 -17.64
C LEU A 306 -12.58 10.42 -17.54
N ALA A 307 -11.91 10.67 -16.41
CA ALA A 307 -10.82 11.64 -16.34
C ALA A 307 -9.61 11.06 -15.62
N TYR A 308 -8.41 11.39 -16.06
CA TYR A 308 -7.17 10.89 -15.47
C TYR A 308 -6.19 12.02 -15.18
N LEU A 309 -5.33 11.83 -14.17
CA LEU A 309 -4.27 12.77 -13.81
C LEU A 309 -3.25 12.87 -14.96
N THR A 310 -2.94 14.09 -15.37
CA THR A 310 -1.94 14.41 -16.41
C THR A 310 -0.97 15.48 -15.90
N HIS A 311 0.09 15.73 -16.66
CA HIS A 311 1.00 16.84 -16.42
C HIS A 311 1.44 17.51 -17.73
N ARG A 312 1.96 18.72 -17.63
CA ARG A 312 2.69 19.37 -18.73
C ARG A 312 3.94 20.05 -18.21
N ARG A 313 5.01 20.03 -19.00
CA ARG A 313 6.24 20.75 -18.66
C ARG A 313 6.02 22.25 -18.86
N ILE A 314 6.40 23.06 -17.88
CA ILE A 314 6.21 24.53 -17.93
C ILE A 314 7.50 25.32 -18.16
N ASN A 315 8.67 24.74 -17.87
CA ASN A 315 9.98 25.39 -18.10
C ASN A 315 10.91 24.50 -18.93
N HIS A 316 11.56 25.08 -19.95
CA HIS A 316 12.49 24.37 -20.85
C HIS A 316 13.97 24.41 -20.44
N GLY A 317 14.30 24.98 -19.28
CA GLY A 317 15.69 25.11 -18.79
C GLY A 317 16.37 23.79 -18.36
N PRO A 318 17.69 23.81 -18.11
CA PRO A 318 18.51 22.62 -17.79
C PRO A 318 18.36 22.10 -16.35
N GLN A 319 17.64 22.79 -15.46
CA GLN A 319 17.30 22.26 -14.13
C GLN A 319 16.22 21.16 -14.25
N THR A 320 16.12 20.31 -13.22
CA THR A 320 15.08 19.28 -13.09
C THR A 320 13.72 19.88 -13.48
N GLY A 321 13.10 19.35 -14.53
CA GLY A 321 11.94 19.98 -15.16
C GLY A 321 10.84 20.32 -14.15
N ARG A 322 10.23 21.49 -14.31
CA ARG A 322 8.98 21.83 -13.60
C ARG A 322 7.79 21.40 -14.43
N TYR A 323 6.82 20.80 -13.75
CA TYR A 323 5.60 20.29 -14.34
C TYR A 323 4.39 20.92 -13.65
N GLU A 324 3.40 21.31 -14.44
CA GLU A 324 2.07 21.64 -13.93
C GLU A 324 1.19 20.39 -13.99
N LEU A 325 0.50 20.10 -12.88
CA LEU A 325 -0.45 18.99 -12.78
C LEU A 325 -1.83 19.41 -13.26
N GLY A 326 -2.56 18.48 -13.86
CA GLY A 326 -3.92 18.71 -14.34
C GLY A 326 -4.68 17.41 -14.56
N ALA A 327 -5.80 17.50 -15.25
CA ALA A 327 -6.61 16.35 -15.61
C ALA A 327 -6.97 16.38 -17.09
N THR A 328 -7.04 15.21 -17.72
CA THR A 328 -7.62 15.04 -19.05
C THR A 328 -8.89 14.21 -18.93
N GLY A 329 -10.00 14.72 -19.45
CA GLY A 329 -11.31 14.08 -19.44
C GLY A 329 -11.78 13.67 -20.84
N HIS A 330 -12.58 12.61 -20.87
CA HIS A 330 -13.20 11.99 -22.04
C HIS A 330 -14.65 11.59 -21.72
N GLY A 331 -15.49 11.45 -22.74
CA GLY A 331 -16.90 11.12 -22.62
C GLY A 331 -17.79 12.33 -22.33
N THR A 332 -19.10 12.11 -22.21
CA THR A 332 -20.11 13.18 -22.10
C THR A 332 -19.95 14.05 -20.84
N ARG A 333 -19.42 13.46 -19.76
CA ARG A 333 -19.10 14.12 -18.48
C ARG A 333 -17.60 14.35 -18.29
N GLY A 334 -16.78 14.05 -19.29
CA GLY A 334 -15.32 14.25 -19.29
C GLY A 334 -14.89 15.65 -18.80
N PRO A 335 -15.48 16.76 -19.30
CA PRO A 335 -15.18 18.10 -18.81
C PRO A 335 -15.39 18.27 -17.31
N ALA A 336 -16.50 17.76 -16.77
CA ALA A 336 -16.84 17.88 -15.36
C ALA A 336 -15.92 17.01 -14.47
N LEU A 337 -15.59 15.80 -14.92
CA LEU A 337 -14.66 14.91 -14.22
C LEU A 337 -13.24 15.49 -14.20
N ALA A 338 -12.78 16.08 -15.31
CA ALA A 338 -11.48 16.75 -15.38
C ALA A 338 -11.42 17.95 -14.41
N GLN A 339 -12.48 18.75 -14.34
CA GLN A 339 -12.56 19.86 -13.39
C GLN A 339 -12.51 19.40 -11.93
N ARG A 340 -13.24 18.32 -11.57
CA ARG A 340 -13.20 17.74 -10.21
C ARG A 340 -11.83 17.20 -9.84
N LEU A 341 -11.20 16.43 -10.73
CA LEU A 341 -9.84 15.93 -10.51
C LEU A 341 -8.86 17.10 -10.36
N SER A 342 -8.93 18.10 -11.24
CA SER A 342 -8.10 19.31 -11.15
C SER A 342 -8.33 20.10 -9.85
N ALA A 343 -9.56 20.17 -9.36
CA ALA A 343 -9.87 20.77 -8.07
C ALA A 343 -9.26 19.98 -6.90
N ALA A 344 -9.27 18.65 -6.95
CA ALA A 344 -8.58 17.81 -5.97
C ALA A 344 -7.06 18.03 -5.99
N VAL A 345 -6.46 18.22 -7.17
CA VAL A 345 -5.04 18.62 -7.32
C VAL A 345 -4.78 19.97 -6.64
N LYS A 346 -5.65 20.98 -6.87
CA LYS A 346 -5.55 22.30 -6.21
C LYS A 346 -5.63 22.20 -4.70
N ALA A 347 -6.62 21.45 -4.18
CA ALA A 347 -6.82 21.25 -2.76
C ALA A 347 -5.65 20.49 -2.11
N TRP A 348 -5.08 19.49 -2.80
CA TRP A 348 -3.83 18.88 -2.36
C TRP A 348 -2.70 19.90 -2.33
N GLY A 349 -2.55 20.74 -3.36
CA GLY A 349 -1.50 21.76 -3.41
C GLY A 349 -1.50 22.71 -2.21
N THR A 350 -2.67 23.06 -1.66
CA THR A 350 -2.80 23.91 -0.47
C THR A 350 -2.53 23.17 0.85
N THR A 351 -2.73 21.84 0.88
CA THR A 351 -2.63 20.96 2.06
C THR A 351 -1.54 19.90 1.89
N ARG A 352 -0.53 20.20 1.06
CA ARG A 352 0.38 19.20 0.49
C ARG A 352 1.26 18.46 1.50
N ASN A 353 1.37 19.00 2.71
CA ASN A 353 2.13 18.43 3.83
C ASN A 353 1.23 17.81 4.90
N ASP A 354 -0.10 17.93 4.75
CA ASP A 354 -1.04 17.37 5.70
C ASP A 354 -1.12 15.86 5.51
N THR A 355 -1.33 15.14 6.61
CA THR A 355 -1.46 13.68 6.60
C THR A 355 -2.92 13.33 6.85
N PRO A 356 -3.66 12.89 5.82
CA PRO A 356 -5.05 12.49 6.00
C PRO A 356 -5.18 11.37 7.03
N THR A 357 -6.26 11.40 7.81
CA THR A 357 -6.56 10.34 8.79
C THR A 357 -7.48 9.30 8.16
N ILE A 358 -7.07 8.04 8.18
CA ILE A 358 -7.87 6.89 7.77
C ILE A 358 -8.56 6.32 9.01
N THR A 359 -9.87 6.12 8.91
CA THR A 359 -10.67 5.42 9.92
C THR A 359 -11.22 4.14 9.33
N ILE A 360 -11.08 3.05 10.06
CA ILE A 360 -11.60 1.74 9.68
C ILE A 360 -12.58 1.29 10.76
N SER A 361 -13.80 0.95 10.36
CA SER A 361 -14.85 0.52 11.26
C SER A 361 -15.44 -0.82 10.80
N PRO A 362 -15.84 -1.71 11.72
CA PRO A 362 -16.50 -2.96 11.37
C PRO A 362 -17.74 -2.70 10.52
N LYS A 363 -17.97 -3.55 9.52
CA LYS A 363 -19.17 -3.53 8.71
C LYS A 363 -20.36 -3.95 9.58
N THR A 364 -21.08 -2.97 10.10
CA THR A 364 -22.35 -3.14 10.79
C THR A 364 -23.48 -2.67 9.89
N ASN A 365 -24.69 -3.19 10.08
CA ASN A 365 -25.89 -2.68 9.40
C ASN A 365 -26.21 -1.28 9.93
N ARG A 366 -25.60 -0.21 9.38
CA ARG A 366 -26.13 1.14 9.55
C ARG A 366 -25.72 2.12 8.46
N ALA A 367 -26.73 2.90 8.06
CA ALA A 367 -26.71 4.00 7.12
C ALA A 367 -26.02 5.25 7.66
N GLY A 368 -25.48 6.08 6.75
CA GLY A 368 -25.32 7.52 6.97
C GLY A 368 -23.94 8.05 7.38
N LYS A 369 -22.83 7.38 7.04
CA LYS A 369 -21.49 7.99 7.15
C LYS A 369 -21.10 8.73 5.84
N PRO A 370 -20.18 9.72 5.91
CA PRO A 370 -19.56 10.35 4.73
C PRO A 370 -18.93 9.30 3.80
N LEU A 371 -18.50 9.71 2.60
CA LEU A 371 -17.93 8.84 1.56
C LEU A 371 -17.10 7.69 2.17
N SER A 372 -17.68 6.49 2.20
CA SER A 372 -17.07 5.31 2.79
C SER A 372 -16.82 4.27 1.70
N ILE A 373 -15.62 3.72 1.71
CA ILE A 373 -15.23 2.59 0.87
C ILE A 373 -15.70 1.34 1.58
N THR A 374 -16.59 0.59 0.92
CA THR A 374 -17.13 -0.63 1.49
C THR A 374 -16.19 -1.79 1.20
N LYS A 375 -15.77 -2.52 2.22
CA LYS A 375 -14.99 -3.75 2.08
C LYS A 375 -15.83 -4.95 2.50
N ASN A 376 -15.21 -6.13 2.59
CA ASN A 376 -15.87 -7.38 2.96
C ASN A 376 -16.30 -7.36 4.44
N TRP A 377 -15.39 -6.94 5.31
CA TRP A 377 -15.52 -6.91 6.76
C TRP A 377 -15.56 -5.50 7.35
N THR A 378 -15.09 -4.48 6.63
CA THR A 378 -14.99 -3.12 7.15
C THR A 378 -15.58 -2.04 6.24
N TYR A 379 -15.76 -0.85 6.81
CA TYR A 379 -15.85 0.41 6.08
C TYR A 379 -14.57 1.21 6.31
N LEU A 380 -14.01 1.78 5.25
CA LEU A 380 -12.85 2.66 5.29
C LEU A 380 -13.28 4.09 4.92
N THR A 381 -12.84 5.07 5.69
CA THR A 381 -13.03 6.49 5.40
C THR A 381 -11.68 7.20 5.40
N VAL A 382 -11.45 8.06 4.42
CA VAL A 382 -10.25 8.91 4.34
C VAL A 382 -10.69 10.34 4.66
N ASN A 383 -10.26 10.88 5.79
CA ASN A 383 -10.55 12.24 6.22
C ASN A 383 -9.40 13.15 5.78
N THR A 384 -9.70 14.11 4.91
CA THR A 384 -8.72 14.98 4.24
C THR A 384 -8.78 16.45 4.71
N ASP A 385 -9.53 16.68 5.80
CA ASP A 385 -9.79 17.98 6.41
C ASP A 385 -8.70 18.39 7.40
#